data_AF-A0A2V6PBI2-F1
#
_entry.id   AF-A0A2V6PBI2-F1
#
_cell.length_a   1.000
_cell.length_b   1.000
_cell.length_c   1.000
_cell.angle_alpha   90.00
_cell.angle_beta   90.00
_cell.angle_gamma   90.00
#
_symmetry.space_group_name_H-M   'P 1'
#
loop_
_entity.id
_entity.type
_entity.pdbx_description
1 polymer ?
#
loop_
_entity_poly.entity_id
_entity_poly.type
_entity_poly.pdbx_seq_one_letter_code
_entity_poly.pdbx_strand_id
1 'polypeptide(L)'
;MTEPPTCRRSRSRTLTARSRRECSYSMMPPDKLRSLALDLNETAPRSPYAPLGASFPAVAARLVDKCRAELLGRAGSYHYNCPMDRRFFAATGLEPAALRDFISTGADDVEVASWMRAHTKAPPGKITAWSRRFRANPLWRVLEFEDWLHKMWQRRGRN
;
A
#
# COMPACT_ATOMS: atom_id res chain seq x y z
N MET A 1 -49.63 -2.67 36.93
CA MET A 1 -49.37 -1.26 36.57
C MET A 1 -47.87 -1.13 36.33
N THR A 2 -47.48 -1.12 35.07
CA THR A 2 -46.11 -1.09 34.55
C THR A 2 -45.66 0.36 34.38
N GLU A 3 -44.63 0.78 35.09
CA GLU A 3 -43.93 2.06 34.87
C GLU A 3 -43.12 2.02 33.56
N PRO A 4 -43.09 3.09 32.75
CA PRO A 4 -42.30 3.14 31.52
C PRO A 4 -40.82 3.48 31.78
N PRO A 5 -39.86 2.90 31.04
CA PRO A 5 -38.46 3.32 31.13
C PRO A 5 -38.28 4.68 30.44
N THR A 6 -38.17 5.74 31.22
CA THR A 6 -37.79 7.07 30.74
C THR A 6 -36.35 7.06 30.22
N CYS A 7 -36.20 7.43 28.95
CA CYS A 7 -34.94 7.61 28.22
C CYS A 7 -33.97 8.52 28.98
N ARG A 8 -32.93 7.95 29.58
CA ARG A 8 -31.84 8.71 30.21
C ARG A 8 -30.85 9.14 29.12
N ARG A 9 -31.10 10.33 28.57
CA ARG A 9 -30.21 11.06 27.66
C ARG A 9 -28.83 11.23 28.32
N SER A 10 -27.91 10.30 28.08
CA SER A 10 -26.57 10.34 28.67
C SER A 10 -25.73 11.37 27.93
N ARG A 11 -25.68 12.56 28.53
CA ARG A 11 -24.60 13.55 28.57
C ARG A 11 -23.56 13.42 27.47
N SER A 12 -23.61 14.37 26.53
CA SER A 12 -22.52 14.75 25.63
C SER A 12 -21.21 14.86 26.42
N ARG A 13 -20.33 13.87 26.24
CA ARG A 13 -18.95 13.93 26.74
C ARG A 13 -18.21 14.97 25.91
N THR A 14 -18.00 16.15 26.47
CA THR A 14 -17.03 17.12 25.96
C THR A 14 -15.65 16.45 25.93
N LEU A 15 -15.13 16.19 24.73
CA LEU A 15 -13.80 15.63 24.54
C LEU A 15 -12.78 16.60 25.15
N THR A 16 -12.12 16.17 26.23
CA THR A 16 -11.00 16.90 26.83
C THR A 16 -9.87 17.11 25.81
N ALA A 17 -9.12 18.21 25.93
CA ALA A 17 -8.00 18.53 25.03
C ALA A 17 -6.92 17.43 24.94
N ARG A 18 -6.85 16.53 25.93
CA ARG A 18 -5.97 15.34 25.92
C ARG A 18 -6.40 14.30 24.89
N SER A 19 -7.71 14.06 24.76
CA SER A 19 -8.29 13.15 23.76
C SER A 19 -8.12 13.67 22.32
N ARG A 20 -8.10 15.01 22.10
CA ARG A 20 -7.75 15.58 20.79
C ARG A 20 -6.31 15.27 20.39
N ARG A 21 -5.35 15.26 21.33
CA ARG A 21 -3.95 14.95 21.04
C ARG A 21 -3.73 13.46 20.76
N GLU A 22 -4.41 12.58 21.49
CA GLU A 22 -4.38 11.13 21.24
C GLU A 22 -5.05 10.78 19.89
N CYS A 23 -6.17 11.43 19.54
CA CYS A 23 -6.76 11.30 18.20
C CYS A 23 -5.85 11.84 17.09
N SER A 24 -5.07 12.90 17.33
CA SER A 24 -4.12 13.40 16.33
C SER A 24 -2.90 12.50 16.14
N TYR A 25 -2.48 11.77 17.18
CA TYR A 25 -1.37 10.81 17.08
C TYR A 25 -1.77 9.56 16.30
N SER A 26 -3.04 9.13 16.40
CA SER A 26 -3.61 8.06 15.58
C SER A 26 -3.81 8.44 14.10
N MET A 27 -3.71 9.73 13.75
CA MET A 27 -3.92 10.26 12.39
C MET A 27 -2.61 10.61 11.67
N MET A 28 -1.46 10.50 12.35
CA MET A 28 -0.16 10.70 11.72
C MET A 28 0.38 9.33 11.32
N PRO A 29 0.67 9.09 10.02
CA PRO A 29 1.41 7.91 9.61
C PRO A 29 2.73 7.87 10.38
N PRO A 30 3.16 6.71 10.90
CA PRO A 30 4.30 6.61 11.79
C PRO A 30 5.55 7.22 11.14
N ASP A 31 6.42 7.87 11.92
CA ASP A 31 7.61 8.55 11.39
C ASP A 31 8.49 7.61 10.54
N LYS A 32 8.54 6.32 10.93
CA LYS A 32 9.18 5.26 10.15
C LYS A 32 8.60 5.10 8.74
N LEU A 33 7.28 5.20 8.58
CA LEU A 33 6.62 5.15 7.28
C LEU A 33 7.01 6.36 6.41
N ARG A 34 7.14 7.54 7.02
CA ARG A 34 7.60 8.75 6.30
C ARG A 34 9.02 8.61 5.76
N SER A 35 9.93 7.97 6.50
CA SER A 35 11.30 7.72 6.03
C SER A 35 11.40 6.66 4.93
N LEU A 36 10.44 5.72 4.87
CA LEU A 36 10.45 4.60 3.92
C LEU A 36 9.69 4.89 2.62
N ALA A 37 8.77 5.87 2.65
CA ALA A 37 7.91 6.17 1.53
C ALA A 37 8.60 7.11 0.53
N LEU A 38 8.47 6.78 -0.75
CA LEU A 38 8.86 7.66 -1.85
C LEU A 38 7.73 8.65 -2.15
N ASP A 39 8.09 9.86 -2.59
CA ASP A 39 7.13 10.78 -3.18
C ASP A 39 6.93 10.42 -4.65
N LEU A 40 5.73 9.90 -4.97
CA LEU A 40 5.40 9.46 -6.32
C LEU A 40 4.95 10.58 -7.24
N ASN A 41 4.85 11.82 -6.74
CA ASN A 41 4.72 12.99 -7.60
C ASN A 41 6.05 13.30 -8.30
N GLU A 42 7.17 13.06 -7.65
CA GLU A 42 8.50 13.41 -8.16
C GLU A 42 9.24 12.21 -8.76
N THR A 43 9.01 11.02 -8.21
CA THR A 43 9.73 9.79 -8.56
C THR A 43 8.77 8.65 -8.89
N ALA A 44 9.00 7.98 -10.03
CA ALA A 44 8.26 6.76 -10.32
C ALA A 44 8.59 5.68 -9.26
N PRO A 45 7.63 4.81 -8.89
CA PRO A 45 7.87 3.74 -7.93
C PRO A 45 8.89 2.73 -8.48
N ARG A 46 9.33 1.77 -7.64
CA ARG A 46 10.26 0.73 -8.07
C ARG A 46 9.76 0.00 -9.33
N SER A 47 10.71 -0.52 -10.09
CA SER A 47 10.44 -1.28 -11.31
C SER A 47 9.44 -2.42 -11.01
N PRO A 48 8.48 -2.70 -11.90
CA PRO A 48 7.56 -3.82 -11.73
C PRO A 48 8.28 -5.19 -11.66
N TYR A 49 9.54 -5.28 -12.07
CA TYR A 49 10.35 -6.49 -12.00
C TYR A 49 11.27 -6.57 -10.77
N ALA A 50 11.28 -5.52 -9.94
CA ALA A 50 12.06 -5.50 -8.71
C ALA A 50 11.52 -6.53 -7.71
N PRO A 51 12.37 -7.39 -7.15
CA PRO A 51 11.96 -8.36 -6.16
C PRO A 51 11.68 -7.69 -4.80
N LEU A 52 10.66 -8.20 -4.09
CA LEU A 52 10.43 -7.92 -2.68
C LEU A 52 10.79 -9.19 -1.88
N GLY A 53 12.00 -9.18 -1.31
CA GLY A 53 12.58 -10.34 -0.65
C GLY A 53 12.78 -11.54 -1.60
N ALA A 54 12.98 -12.73 -1.03
CA ALA A 54 13.21 -13.95 -1.80
C ALA A 54 11.93 -14.57 -2.39
N SER A 55 10.75 -14.25 -1.82
CA SER A 55 9.50 -14.92 -2.14
C SER A 55 8.69 -14.26 -3.26
N PHE A 56 8.89 -12.97 -3.52
CA PHE A 56 8.11 -12.22 -4.51
C PHE A 56 9.02 -11.52 -5.53
N PRO A 57 9.36 -12.18 -6.65
CA PRO A 57 10.31 -11.64 -7.60
C PRO A 57 9.74 -10.56 -8.54
N ALA A 58 8.43 -10.29 -8.52
CA ALA A 58 7.80 -9.26 -9.37
C ALA A 58 6.61 -8.60 -8.67
N VAL A 59 6.33 -7.34 -9.06
CA VAL A 59 5.18 -6.48 -8.69
C VAL A 59 5.06 -6.09 -7.22
N ALA A 60 5.44 -6.96 -6.29
CA ALA A 60 5.26 -6.73 -4.85
C ALA A 60 5.99 -5.48 -4.34
N ALA A 61 7.23 -5.22 -4.75
CA ALA A 61 7.97 -4.04 -4.29
C ALA A 61 7.30 -2.73 -4.73
N ARG A 62 6.90 -2.67 -6.01
CA ARG A 62 6.16 -1.53 -6.57
C ARG A 62 4.82 -1.31 -5.86
N LEU A 63 4.13 -2.39 -5.49
CA LEU A 63 2.86 -2.34 -4.79
C LEU A 63 3.02 -1.76 -3.37
N VAL A 64 4.08 -2.14 -2.67
CA VAL A 64 4.40 -1.58 -1.34
C VAL A 64 4.70 -0.09 -1.43
N ASP A 65 5.48 0.34 -2.42
CA ASP A 65 5.79 1.76 -2.63
C ASP A 65 4.52 2.59 -2.86
N LYS A 66 3.61 2.10 -3.72
CA LYS A 66 2.31 2.74 -3.96
C LYS A 66 1.48 2.85 -2.68
N CYS A 67 1.42 1.77 -1.90
CA CYS A 67 0.66 1.76 -0.67
C CYS A 67 1.22 2.79 0.34
N ARG A 68 2.56 2.83 0.50
CA ARG A 68 3.22 3.80 1.39
C ARG A 68 2.98 5.23 0.94
N ALA A 69 3.08 5.51 -0.35
CA ALA A 69 2.84 6.83 -0.91
C ALA A 69 1.37 7.27 -0.74
N GLU A 70 0.41 6.36 -0.93
CA GLU A 70 -1.01 6.65 -0.74
C GLU A 70 -1.36 6.95 0.73
N LEU A 71 -0.76 6.22 1.67
CA LEU A 71 -0.92 6.48 3.11
C LEU A 71 -0.38 7.85 3.53
N LEU A 72 0.60 8.40 2.80
CA LEU A 72 1.13 9.74 3.02
C LEU A 72 0.46 10.83 2.16
N GLY A 73 -0.48 10.48 1.28
CA GLY A 73 -1.06 11.42 0.33
C GLY A 73 -0.09 11.90 -0.76
N ARG A 74 0.98 11.13 -1.03
CA ARG A 74 2.06 11.44 -2.00
C ARG A 74 2.07 10.50 -3.20
N ALA A 75 0.93 9.88 -3.52
CA ALA A 75 0.84 8.88 -4.58
C ALA A 75 0.82 9.49 -6.00
N GLY A 76 0.49 10.77 -6.13
CA GLY A 76 0.39 11.47 -7.41
C GLY A 76 -0.62 10.80 -8.35
N SER A 77 -0.15 10.39 -9.54
CA SER A 77 -0.94 9.66 -10.53
C SER A 77 -1.02 8.15 -10.29
N TYR A 78 -0.27 7.63 -9.32
CA TYR A 78 -0.27 6.21 -9.00
C TYR A 78 -1.32 5.92 -7.93
N HIS A 79 -2.06 4.83 -8.11
CA HIS A 79 -3.09 4.40 -7.16
C HIS A 79 -2.82 2.96 -6.70
N TYR A 80 -3.02 2.71 -5.40
CA TYR A 80 -3.04 1.36 -4.85
C TYR A 80 -4.26 0.59 -5.37
N ASN A 81 -4.14 -0.74 -5.45
CA ASN A 81 -5.22 -1.62 -5.90
C ASN A 81 -5.68 -1.39 -7.36
N CYS A 82 -4.75 -1.02 -8.24
CA CYS A 82 -4.99 -0.91 -9.67
C CYS A 82 -5.26 -2.30 -10.30
N PRO A 83 -5.77 -2.39 -11.56
CA PRO A 83 -6.08 -3.68 -12.20
C PRO A 83 -4.92 -4.68 -12.22
N MET A 84 -3.68 -4.20 -12.27
CA MET A 84 -2.49 -5.03 -12.16
C MET A 84 -2.28 -5.58 -10.73
N ASP A 85 -2.42 -4.72 -9.72
CA ASP A 85 -2.27 -5.13 -8.32
C ASP A 85 -3.34 -6.16 -7.95
N ARG A 86 -4.57 -5.99 -8.45
CA ARG A 86 -5.65 -7.00 -8.32
C ARG A 86 -5.29 -8.34 -8.92
N ARG A 87 -4.59 -8.38 -10.06
CA ARG A 87 -4.09 -9.63 -10.65
C ARG A 87 -3.04 -10.30 -9.77
N PHE A 88 -2.20 -9.51 -9.09
CA PHE A 88 -1.24 -10.03 -8.11
C PHE A 88 -1.95 -10.58 -6.87
N PHE A 89 -2.92 -9.85 -6.31
CA PHE A 89 -3.74 -10.31 -5.18
C PHE A 89 -4.52 -11.58 -5.52
N ALA A 90 -5.11 -11.68 -6.72
CA ALA A 90 -5.79 -12.88 -7.17
C ALA A 90 -4.84 -14.09 -7.33
N ALA A 91 -3.58 -13.85 -7.73
CA ALA A 91 -2.59 -14.92 -7.87
C ALA A 91 -2.09 -15.45 -6.53
N THR A 92 -1.87 -14.55 -5.56
CA THR A 92 -1.36 -14.85 -4.21
C THR A 92 -2.46 -15.24 -3.22
N GLY A 93 -3.69 -14.78 -3.44
CA GLY A 93 -4.80 -14.91 -2.49
C GLY A 93 -4.68 -13.98 -1.28
N LEU A 94 -3.88 -12.91 -1.39
CA LEU A 94 -3.71 -11.89 -0.36
C LEU A 94 -4.87 -10.89 -0.39
N GLU A 95 -5.26 -10.42 0.80
CA GLU A 95 -6.29 -9.41 0.95
C GLU A 95 -5.67 -7.99 0.87
N PRO A 96 -6.10 -7.13 -0.06
CA PRO A 96 -5.49 -5.81 -0.26
C PRO A 96 -5.68 -4.88 0.93
N ALA A 97 -6.81 -4.98 1.64
CA ALA A 97 -7.10 -4.18 2.83
C ALA A 97 -6.17 -4.56 3.99
N ALA A 98 -6.03 -5.86 4.28
CA ALA A 98 -5.16 -6.35 5.35
C ALA A 98 -3.68 -5.98 5.12
N LEU A 99 -3.21 -6.03 3.86
CA LEU A 99 -1.86 -5.60 3.52
C LEU A 99 -1.66 -4.10 3.73
N ARG A 100 -2.66 -3.27 3.37
CA ARG A 100 -2.62 -1.82 3.59
C ARG A 100 -2.54 -1.50 5.08
N ASP A 101 -3.36 -2.17 5.89
CA ASP A 101 -3.37 -1.99 7.34
C ASP A 101 -2.01 -2.37 7.96
N PHE A 102 -1.40 -3.47 7.50
CA PHE A 102 -0.06 -3.86 7.95
C PHE A 102 1.02 -2.86 7.52
N ILE A 103 0.97 -2.34 6.30
CA ILE A 103 1.92 -1.31 5.85
C ILE A 103 1.75 -0.03 6.67
N SER A 104 0.52 0.31 7.06
CA SER A 104 0.24 1.51 7.87
C SER A 104 0.94 1.53 9.23
N THR A 105 1.35 0.37 9.77
CA THR A 105 2.12 0.29 11.02
C THR A 105 3.57 0.75 10.86
N GLY A 106 4.03 1.04 9.64
CA GLY A 106 5.42 1.43 9.36
C GLY A 106 6.38 0.25 9.21
N ALA A 107 5.88 -0.90 8.76
CA ALA A 107 6.69 -2.10 8.54
C ALA A 107 7.73 -1.92 7.41
N ASP A 108 8.93 -2.45 7.62
CA ASP A 108 10.01 -2.47 6.63
C ASP A 108 9.73 -3.48 5.51
N ASP A 109 10.46 -3.39 4.40
CA ASP A 109 10.28 -4.29 3.25
C ASP A 109 10.45 -5.77 3.61
N VAL A 110 11.35 -6.07 4.55
CA VAL A 110 11.60 -7.43 5.05
C VAL A 110 10.42 -7.94 5.89
N GLU A 111 9.85 -7.08 6.73
CA GLU A 111 8.70 -7.39 7.57
C GLU A 111 7.45 -7.58 6.70
N VAL A 112 7.24 -6.71 5.72
CA VAL A 112 6.16 -6.82 4.74
C VAL A 112 6.29 -8.09 3.91
N ALA A 113 7.48 -8.43 3.41
CA ALA A 113 7.70 -9.67 2.66
C ALA A 113 7.38 -10.91 3.51
N SER A 114 7.76 -10.89 4.80
CA SER A 114 7.50 -11.97 5.75
C SER A 114 6.02 -12.10 6.05
N TRP A 115 5.33 -10.98 6.29
CA TRP A 115 3.88 -10.94 6.50
C TRP A 115 3.12 -11.43 5.28
N MET A 116 3.49 -10.96 4.08
CA MET A 116 2.89 -11.40 2.82
C MET A 116 3.06 -12.91 2.65
N ARG A 117 4.24 -13.45 2.91
CA ARG A 117 4.49 -14.90 2.84
C ARG A 117 3.59 -15.69 3.79
N ALA A 118 3.38 -15.19 5.01
CA ALA A 118 2.54 -15.86 6.01
C ALA A 118 1.04 -15.82 5.66
N HIS A 119 0.56 -14.76 5.01
CA HIS A 119 -0.85 -14.58 4.66
C HIS A 119 -1.20 -15.03 3.24
N THR A 120 -0.20 -15.43 2.45
CA THR A 120 -0.40 -15.92 1.08
C THR A 120 -1.03 -17.30 1.12
N LYS A 121 -2.17 -17.45 0.45
CA LYS A 121 -2.89 -18.73 0.33
C LYS A 121 -2.33 -19.61 -0.79
N ALA A 122 -1.62 -19.01 -1.74
CA ALA A 122 -1.03 -19.70 -2.87
C ALA A 122 0.29 -20.41 -2.51
N PRO A 123 0.57 -21.60 -3.08
CA PRO A 123 1.85 -22.26 -2.91
C PRO A 123 2.98 -21.47 -3.61
N PRO A 124 4.23 -21.55 -3.13
CA PRO A 124 5.36 -20.79 -3.67
C PRO A 124 5.60 -21.05 -5.17
N GLY A 125 5.37 -22.28 -5.63
CA GLY A 125 5.47 -22.62 -7.05
C GLY A 125 4.52 -21.82 -7.95
N LYS A 126 3.30 -21.51 -7.47
CA LYS A 126 2.31 -20.72 -8.21
C LYS A 126 2.74 -19.25 -8.31
N ILE A 127 3.34 -18.70 -7.25
CA ILE A 127 3.87 -17.32 -7.22
C ILE A 127 5.04 -17.18 -8.21
N THR A 128 5.96 -18.14 -8.21
CA THR A 128 7.10 -18.16 -9.15
C THR A 128 6.62 -18.31 -10.60
N ALA A 129 5.67 -19.21 -10.85
CA ALA A 129 5.08 -19.39 -12.19
C ALA A 129 4.35 -18.11 -12.67
N TRP A 130 3.58 -17.47 -11.80
CA TRP A 130 2.92 -16.20 -12.09
C TRP A 130 3.94 -15.11 -12.41
N SER A 131 4.99 -14.99 -11.60
CA SER A 131 6.04 -13.98 -11.79
C SER A 131 6.81 -14.19 -13.09
N ARG A 132 7.07 -15.44 -13.46
CA ARG A 132 7.67 -15.79 -14.76
C ARG A 132 6.75 -15.38 -15.91
N ARG A 133 5.45 -15.70 -15.81
CA ARG A 133 4.45 -15.32 -16.82
C ARG A 133 4.29 -13.81 -16.93
N PHE A 134 4.38 -13.09 -15.81
CA PHE A 134 4.37 -11.63 -15.80
C PHE A 134 5.58 -11.07 -16.55
N ARG A 135 6.80 -11.53 -16.24
CA ARG A 135 8.03 -11.10 -16.95
C ARG A 135 8.04 -11.45 -18.44
N ALA A 136 7.43 -12.57 -18.82
CA ALA A 136 7.37 -13.00 -20.21
C ALA A 136 6.36 -12.23 -21.07
N ASN A 137 5.39 -11.54 -20.46
CA ASN A 137 4.35 -10.86 -21.22
C ASN A 137 4.80 -9.43 -21.62
N PRO A 138 4.96 -9.15 -22.92
CA PRO A 138 5.46 -7.86 -23.39
C PRO A 138 4.49 -6.69 -23.12
N LEU A 139 3.21 -6.96 -22.88
CA LEU A 139 2.22 -5.92 -22.57
C LEU A 139 2.62 -5.11 -21.32
N TRP A 140 3.35 -5.73 -20.39
CA TRP A 140 3.78 -5.05 -19.16
C TRP A 140 4.95 -4.10 -19.36
N ARG A 141 5.60 -4.08 -20.54
CA ARG A 141 6.54 -3.02 -20.94
C ARG A 141 5.86 -1.65 -21.00
N VAL A 142 4.52 -1.61 -21.15
CA VAL A 142 3.77 -0.35 -21.07
C VAL A 142 3.96 0.34 -19.70
N LEU A 143 4.17 -0.42 -18.62
CA LEU A 143 4.40 0.15 -17.28
C LEU A 143 5.77 0.82 -17.19
N GLU A 144 6.79 0.24 -17.83
CA GLU A 144 8.11 0.86 -17.93
C GLU A 144 8.05 2.12 -18.79
N PHE A 145 7.24 2.10 -19.85
CA PHE A 145 6.99 3.27 -20.68
C PHE A 145 6.23 4.36 -19.92
N GLU A 146 5.22 4.02 -19.14
CA GLU A 146 4.51 4.95 -18.24
C GLU A 146 5.48 5.57 -17.21
N ASP A 147 6.33 4.78 -16.58
CA ASP A 147 7.35 5.27 -15.65
C ASP A 147 8.37 6.18 -16.34
N TRP A 148 8.75 5.84 -17.57
CA TRP A 148 9.64 6.66 -18.39
C TRP A 148 8.98 7.98 -18.79
N LEU A 149 7.71 7.95 -19.21
CA LEU A 149 6.92 9.15 -19.50
C LEU A 149 6.82 10.02 -18.25
N HIS A 150 6.47 9.45 -17.10
CA HIS A 150 6.37 10.17 -15.84
C HIS A 150 7.69 10.90 -15.53
N LYS A 151 8.83 10.20 -15.63
CA LYS A 151 10.17 10.80 -15.47
C LYS A 151 10.49 11.87 -16.53
N MET A 152 9.95 11.74 -17.75
CA MET A 152 10.15 12.74 -18.81
C MET A 152 9.34 14.00 -18.55
N TRP A 153 8.06 13.88 -18.18
CA TRP A 153 7.20 15.00 -17.82
C TRP A 153 7.80 15.80 -16.66
N GLN A 154 8.34 15.11 -15.66
CA GLN A 154 9.06 15.74 -14.54
C GLN A 154 10.31 16.50 -14.96
N ARG A 155 11.04 16.03 -16.00
CA ARG A 155 12.19 16.76 -16.55
C ARG A 155 11.78 18.01 -17.32
N ARG A 156 10.66 17.96 -18.06
CA ARG A 156 10.16 19.11 -18.83
C ARG A 156 9.56 20.22 -17.97
N GLY A 157 8.94 19.90 -16.84
CA GLY A 157 8.39 20.90 -15.92
C GLY A 157 9.42 21.60 -15.03
N ARG A 158 10.70 21.22 -15.12
CA ARG A 158 11.79 21.74 -14.28
C ARG A 158 12.78 22.63 -15.06
N ASN A 159 12.38 23.08 -16.25
CA ASN A 159 13.14 23.93 -17.16
C ASN A 159 12.29 25.12 -17.57
#